data_AF-A0A1Z5LBJ0-F1
#
_entry.id   AF-A0A1Z5LBJ0-F1
#
_cell.length_a   1.000
_cell.length_b   1.000
_cell.length_c   1.000
_cell.angle_alpha   90.00
_cell.angle_beta   90.00
_cell.angle_gamma   90.00
#
_symmetry.space_group_name_H-M   'P 1'
#
loop_
_entity.id
_entity.type
_entity.pdbx_description
1 polymer ?
#
loop_
_entity_poly.entity_id
_entity_poly.type
_entity_poly.pdbx_seq_one_letter_code
_entity_poly.pdbx_strand_id
1 'polypeptide(L)'
;MHALDSAQQSEWDFYTKANVGEVLQRGMSPLGLSMFLNLFVPEWMRYVRRKKTGRLFFSPYFPKAFPSSHFNNLIDLCEFFHYFSPEGGEAIEHIMFSLFGRRLEDKDLEEAVRFRKYSGLTERRFVNFQTRYLAGLGLRRAWKKYGNFAIPVNSNMCARQMLDSITSNCCDVTAVLTAHMDSSMASSLFNHDLISAVCSAMHKSDMDYAVYAALGSLISSCHNPISADVPKALEHLADVIARDVDPKEFAAMTAEQAKEWLTTSASSSSAAFESFLKTHGHRGYNEFDVYQPTWRMDPGILVKNLQVLVLNVHNKNRVKPDVPVFQAIDNLNLPLSSVQRLKFAYLVEMSRRSVSQRESSKVRLHIILY
;
A
#
# COMPACT_ATOMS: atom_id res chain seq x y z
N MET A 1 -3.08 -10.42 30.08
CA MET A 1 -4.00 -9.27 30.23
C MET A 1 -4.72 -9.10 28.89
N HIS A 2 -6.06 -9.11 28.84
CA HIS A 2 -6.86 -9.02 27.59
C HIS A 2 -7.30 -7.57 27.30
N ALA A 3 -6.35 -6.64 27.24
CA ALA A 3 -6.67 -5.21 27.15
C ALA A 3 -7.08 -4.75 25.74
N LEU A 4 -6.98 -5.61 24.71
CA LEU A 4 -7.08 -5.22 23.30
C LEU A 4 -7.92 -6.18 22.44
N ASP A 5 -8.93 -6.88 22.98
CA ASP A 5 -9.67 -7.97 22.28
C ASP A 5 -8.78 -9.14 21.80
N SER A 6 -7.48 -9.07 22.10
CA SER A 6 -6.42 -10.02 21.81
C SER A 6 -5.55 -10.18 23.06
N ALA A 7 -5.02 -11.38 23.28
CA ALA A 7 -4.17 -11.65 24.43
C ALA A 7 -2.79 -10.98 24.24
N GLN A 8 -2.46 -10.02 25.09
CA GLN A 8 -1.09 -9.49 25.18
C GLN A 8 -0.19 -10.54 25.84
N GLN A 9 1.00 -10.72 25.28
CA GLN A 9 1.98 -11.66 25.83
C GLN A 9 2.77 -11.03 26.96
N SER A 10 2.94 -9.71 26.89
CA SER A 10 3.67 -8.95 27.89
C SER A 10 3.11 -7.53 28.00
N GLU A 11 3.49 -6.85 29.07
CA GLU A 11 3.31 -5.39 29.24
C GLU A 11 4.21 -4.58 28.29
N TRP A 12 5.15 -5.25 27.60
CA TRP A 12 6.19 -4.67 26.75
C TRP A 12 5.89 -4.99 25.27
N ASP A 13 4.63 -4.86 24.86
CA ASP A 13 4.21 -5.08 23.48
C ASP A 13 4.06 -3.73 22.75
N PHE A 14 4.80 -3.56 21.65
CA PHE A 14 4.80 -2.33 20.87
C PHE A 14 3.94 -2.49 19.62
N TYR A 15 2.91 -1.65 19.50
CA TYR A 15 1.97 -1.70 18.39
C TYR A 15 2.09 -0.44 17.52
N THR A 16 1.94 -0.62 16.21
CA THR A 16 1.91 0.50 15.27
C THR A 16 0.75 0.39 14.28
N LYS A 17 0.26 1.55 13.84
CA LYS A 17 -0.61 1.70 12.66
C LYS A 17 0.17 2.16 11.43
N ALA A 18 1.48 2.32 11.50
CA ALA A 18 2.28 2.76 10.36
C ALA A 18 2.11 1.78 9.18
N ASN A 19 2.02 2.31 7.96
CA ASN A 19 1.70 1.59 6.71
C ASN A 19 0.26 1.02 6.64
N VAL A 20 -0.23 0.33 7.68
CA VAL A 20 -1.63 -0.15 7.76
C VAL A 20 -2.63 1.00 7.73
N GLY A 21 -2.32 2.09 8.45
CA GLY A 21 -3.14 3.28 8.56
C GLY A 21 -3.26 4.09 7.26
N GLU A 22 -2.39 3.86 6.26
CA GLU A 22 -2.55 4.48 4.94
C GLU A 22 -3.84 4.02 4.27
N VAL A 23 -4.16 2.73 4.43
CA VAL A 23 -5.28 2.04 3.79
C VAL A 23 -6.45 1.78 4.75
N LEU A 24 -6.19 1.76 6.06
CA LEU A 24 -7.16 1.62 7.15
C LEU A 24 -7.06 2.82 8.10
N GLN A 25 -7.57 3.96 7.65
CA GLN A 25 -7.43 5.25 8.31
C GLN A 25 -8.29 5.38 9.57
N ARG A 26 -9.40 4.64 9.64
CA ARG A 26 -10.32 4.60 10.78
C ARG A 26 -10.51 3.16 11.27
N GLY A 27 -11.20 3.03 12.40
CA GLY A 27 -11.71 1.73 12.83
C GLY A 27 -12.54 1.08 11.72
N MET A 28 -12.30 -0.20 11.46
CA MET A 28 -13.03 -0.99 10.49
C MET A 28 -14.40 -1.38 11.00
N SER A 29 -15.32 -1.64 10.08
CA SER A 29 -16.53 -2.37 10.40
C SER A 29 -16.23 -3.78 10.95
N PRO A 30 -17.16 -4.40 11.71
CA PRO A 30 -17.03 -5.79 12.13
C PRO A 30 -16.83 -6.77 10.96
N LEU A 31 -17.41 -6.48 9.79
CA LEU A 31 -17.24 -7.27 8.58
C LEU A 31 -15.82 -7.11 8.02
N GLY A 32 -15.31 -5.88 7.92
CA GLY A 32 -13.94 -5.60 7.48
C GLY A 32 -12.90 -6.27 8.38
N LEU A 33 -13.10 -6.21 9.70
CA LEU A 33 -12.26 -6.91 10.67
C LEU A 33 -12.28 -8.43 10.45
N SER A 34 -13.48 -9.02 10.29
CA SER A 34 -13.63 -10.45 10.04
C SER A 34 -12.96 -10.87 8.73
N MET A 35 -13.10 -10.08 7.67
CA MET A 35 -12.44 -10.37 6.39
C MET A 35 -10.92 -10.27 6.51
N PHE A 36 -10.39 -9.24 7.17
CA PHE A 36 -8.95 -9.10 7.38
C PHE A 36 -8.37 -10.29 8.13
N LEU A 37 -9.01 -10.69 9.24
CA LEU A 37 -8.58 -11.81 10.08
C LEU A 37 -8.67 -13.17 9.37
N ASN A 38 -9.65 -13.36 8.47
CA ASN A 38 -9.85 -14.63 7.77
C ASN A 38 -9.15 -14.71 6.40
N LEU A 39 -8.75 -13.58 5.81
CA LEU A 39 -8.06 -13.53 4.51
C LEU A 39 -6.59 -13.19 4.64
N PHE A 40 -6.28 -12.04 5.24
CA PHE A 40 -4.94 -11.48 5.23
C PHE A 40 -4.02 -12.24 6.19
N VAL A 41 -4.47 -12.47 7.43
CA VAL A 41 -3.65 -13.15 8.45
C VAL A 41 -3.26 -14.58 8.03
N PRO A 42 -4.18 -15.47 7.58
CA PRO A 42 -3.80 -16.82 7.18
C PRO A 42 -2.86 -16.81 5.98
N GLU A 43 -3.09 -15.91 5.02
CA GLU A 43 -2.23 -15.80 3.84
C GLU A 43 -0.85 -15.26 4.18
N TRP A 44 -0.73 -14.31 5.13
CA TRP A 44 0.54 -13.87 5.66
C TRP A 44 1.33 -15.03 6.27
N MET A 45 0.66 -15.88 7.05
CA MET A 45 1.30 -17.04 7.66
C MET A 45 1.75 -18.06 6.60
N ARG A 46 0.92 -18.28 5.57
CA ARG A 46 1.31 -19.11 4.41
C ARG A 46 2.49 -18.50 3.65
N TYR A 47 2.54 -17.18 3.54
CA TYR A 47 3.68 -16.45 2.97
C TYR A 47 4.96 -16.73 3.77
N VAL A 48 4.96 -16.49 5.08
CA VAL A 48 6.12 -16.74 5.96
C VAL A 48 6.57 -18.21 5.87
N ARG A 49 5.63 -19.16 5.96
CA ARG A 49 5.93 -20.61 5.89
C ARG A 49 6.55 -21.04 4.55
N ARG A 50 6.14 -20.41 3.44
CA ARG A 50 6.71 -20.68 2.10
C ARG A 50 8.14 -20.16 1.97
N LYS A 51 8.47 -19.05 2.64
CA LYS A 51 9.73 -18.32 2.47
C LYS A 51 10.77 -18.64 3.55
N LYS A 52 10.35 -19.14 4.71
CA LYS A 52 11.23 -19.40 5.85
C LYS A 52 11.22 -20.87 6.29
N THR A 53 12.24 -21.26 7.03
CA THR A 53 12.36 -22.52 7.77
C THR A 53 12.59 -22.23 9.25
N GLY A 54 12.22 -23.17 10.11
CA GLY A 54 12.25 -22.98 11.57
C GLY A 54 10.89 -23.26 12.19
N ARG A 55 10.82 -23.17 13.53
CA ARG A 55 9.58 -23.41 14.27
C ARG A 55 8.75 -22.14 14.30
N LEU A 56 7.74 -22.10 13.44
CA LEU A 56 6.73 -21.05 13.40
C LEU A 56 5.66 -21.32 14.46
N PHE A 57 5.55 -20.46 15.47
CA PHE A 57 4.43 -20.54 16.41
C PHE A 57 3.19 -19.91 15.78
N PHE A 58 2.26 -20.76 15.36
CA PHE A 58 1.01 -20.36 14.75
C PHE A 58 -0.17 -20.70 15.65
N SER A 59 -1.06 -19.73 15.84
CA SER A 59 -2.43 -19.97 16.28
C SER A 59 -3.38 -19.33 15.28
N PRO A 60 -4.31 -20.10 14.69
CA PRO A 60 -5.35 -19.52 13.83
C PRO A 60 -6.33 -18.63 14.60
N TYR A 61 -6.35 -18.75 15.92
CA TYR A 61 -7.27 -18.00 16.80
C TYR A 61 -6.64 -16.74 17.40
N PHE A 62 -5.31 -16.60 17.33
CA PHE A 62 -4.57 -15.49 17.94
C PHE A 62 -3.54 -14.93 16.95
N PRO A 63 -3.93 -13.96 16.11
CA PRO A 63 -3.07 -13.36 15.10
C PRO A 63 -2.02 -12.43 15.75
N LYS A 64 -0.89 -13.01 16.16
CA LYS A 64 0.13 -12.26 16.92
C LYS A 64 0.75 -11.09 16.15
N ALA A 65 1.04 -11.28 14.86
CA ALA A 65 1.69 -10.25 14.04
C ALA A 65 0.78 -9.06 13.71
N PHE A 66 -0.53 -9.33 13.62
CA PHE A 66 -1.54 -8.36 13.23
C PHE A 66 -2.72 -8.40 14.20
N PRO A 67 -2.51 -7.98 15.46
CA PRO A 67 -3.60 -7.93 16.42
C PRO A 67 -4.58 -6.83 16.01
N SER A 68 -5.82 -6.99 16.44
CA SER A 68 -6.86 -6.01 16.23
C SER A 68 -7.38 -5.53 17.56
N SER A 69 -7.62 -4.22 17.69
CA SER A 69 -8.13 -3.62 18.92
C SER A 69 -8.88 -2.33 18.63
N HIS A 70 -9.97 -2.07 19.35
CA HIS A 70 -10.78 -0.87 19.16
C HIS A 70 -11.12 -0.66 17.67
N PHE A 71 -11.46 -1.75 16.98
CA PHE A 71 -11.72 -1.80 15.53
C PHE A 71 -10.54 -1.44 14.61
N ASN A 72 -9.33 -1.24 15.13
CA ASN A 72 -8.13 -0.98 14.34
C ASN A 72 -7.31 -2.25 14.18
N ASN A 73 -6.72 -2.46 12.99
CA ASN A 73 -5.63 -3.41 12.84
C ASN A 73 -4.31 -2.75 13.19
N LEU A 74 -3.47 -3.48 13.92
CA LEU A 74 -2.17 -3.04 14.37
C LEU A 74 -1.11 -4.01 13.83
N ILE A 75 0.14 -3.58 13.81
CA ILE A 75 1.30 -4.47 13.67
C ILE A 75 1.95 -4.57 15.04
N ASP A 76 2.12 -5.78 15.58
CA ASP A 76 3.00 -6.03 16.73
C ASP A 76 4.45 -5.99 16.22
N LEU A 77 5.17 -4.93 16.57
CA LEU A 77 6.53 -4.69 16.11
C LEU A 77 7.48 -5.79 16.59
N CYS A 78 7.31 -6.30 17.81
CA CYS A 78 8.20 -7.31 18.37
C CYS A 78 8.04 -8.65 17.63
N GLU A 79 6.80 -9.06 17.34
CA GLU A 79 6.53 -10.23 16.49
C GLU A 79 7.03 -9.99 15.05
N PHE A 80 6.77 -8.80 14.49
CA PHE A 80 7.18 -8.46 13.13
C PHE A 80 8.69 -8.49 12.96
N PHE A 81 9.45 -7.91 13.90
CA PHE A 81 10.91 -7.99 13.91
C PHE A 81 11.39 -9.42 14.03
N HIS A 82 10.78 -10.25 14.90
CA HIS A 82 11.14 -11.66 14.97
C HIS A 82 10.95 -12.39 13.62
N TYR A 83 9.87 -12.11 12.89
CA TYR A 83 9.64 -12.75 11.59
C TYR A 83 10.74 -12.44 10.58
N PHE A 84 11.33 -11.26 10.61
CA PHE A 84 12.26 -10.80 9.57
C PHE A 84 13.73 -10.72 10.00
N SER A 85 13.99 -10.52 11.29
CA SER A 85 15.30 -10.31 11.88
C SER A 85 15.32 -10.86 13.32
N PRO A 86 15.30 -12.20 13.50
CA PRO A 86 15.29 -12.80 14.83
C PRO A 86 16.57 -12.53 15.64
N GLU A 87 17.68 -12.19 14.97
CA GLU A 87 18.99 -11.89 15.58
C GLU A 87 19.28 -10.38 15.67
N GLY A 88 18.38 -9.54 15.17
CA GLY A 88 18.56 -8.08 15.12
C GLY A 88 19.52 -7.59 14.02
N GLY A 89 20.06 -6.38 14.22
CA GLY A 89 21.00 -5.73 13.30
C GLY A 89 20.34 -4.90 12.20
N GLU A 90 21.03 -4.74 11.07
CA GLU A 90 20.61 -3.89 9.93
C GLU A 90 19.18 -4.22 9.45
N ALA A 91 18.78 -5.48 9.51
CA ALA A 91 17.44 -5.91 9.11
C ALA A 91 16.29 -5.28 9.95
N ILE A 92 16.51 -4.99 11.24
CA ILE A 92 15.54 -4.23 12.07
C ILE A 92 15.44 -2.80 11.56
N GLU A 93 16.56 -2.16 11.26
CA GLU A 93 16.60 -0.78 10.76
C GLU A 93 15.84 -0.67 9.42
N HIS A 94 15.95 -1.68 8.54
CA HIS A 94 15.21 -1.70 7.28
C HIS A 94 13.71 -1.84 7.47
N ILE A 95 13.27 -2.64 8.44
CA ILE A 95 11.85 -2.77 8.77
C ILE A 95 11.33 -1.46 9.34
N MET A 96 12.07 -0.82 10.23
CA MET A 96 11.72 0.50 10.76
C MET A 96 11.60 1.52 9.63
N PHE A 97 12.55 1.53 8.70
CA PHE A 97 12.49 2.42 7.55
C PHE A 97 11.27 2.12 6.65
N SER A 98 10.98 0.85 6.37
CA SER A 98 9.85 0.45 5.53
C SER A 98 8.50 0.80 6.16
N LEU A 99 8.40 0.78 7.50
CA LEU A 99 7.17 1.10 8.23
C LEU A 99 7.03 2.61 8.51
N PHE A 100 8.10 3.27 8.97
CA PHE A 100 8.05 4.63 9.51
C PHE A 100 8.73 5.68 8.63
N GLY A 101 9.44 5.27 7.56
CA GLY A 101 10.27 6.15 6.74
C GLY A 101 11.54 6.66 7.43
N ARG A 102 11.81 6.22 8.67
CA ARG A 102 12.96 6.59 9.49
C ARG A 102 13.28 5.50 10.51
N ARG A 103 14.48 5.57 11.09
CA ARG A 103 14.82 4.79 12.29
C ARG A 103 14.09 5.34 13.51
N LEU A 104 13.60 4.46 14.37
CA LEU A 104 13.12 4.80 15.70
C LEU A 104 14.17 4.40 16.72
N GLU A 105 14.74 5.37 17.42
CA GLU A 105 15.66 5.12 18.53
C GLU A 105 14.83 5.00 19.81
N ASP A 106 14.42 3.78 20.14
CA ASP A 106 13.60 3.48 21.30
C ASP A 106 14.19 2.27 22.03
N LYS A 107 14.79 2.54 23.20
CA LYS A 107 15.49 1.52 24.00
C LYS A 107 14.54 0.45 24.53
N ASP A 108 13.31 0.84 24.87
CA ASP A 108 12.32 -0.07 25.43
C ASP A 108 11.84 -1.03 24.33
N LEU A 109 11.68 -0.54 23.09
CA LEU A 109 11.41 -1.38 21.93
C LEU A 109 12.57 -2.36 21.64
N GLU A 110 13.81 -1.88 21.65
CA GLU A 110 14.99 -2.74 21.45
C GLU A 110 15.08 -3.83 22.53
N GLU A 111 14.81 -3.49 23.78
CA GLU A 111 14.79 -4.45 24.89
C GLU A 111 13.65 -5.46 24.76
N ALA A 112 12.45 -4.99 24.42
CA ALA A 112 11.28 -5.85 24.20
C ALA A 112 11.52 -6.88 23.09
N VAL A 113 12.15 -6.49 21.99
CA VAL A 113 12.54 -7.40 20.91
C VAL A 113 13.53 -8.45 21.40
N ARG A 114 14.56 -8.05 22.14
CA ARG A 114 15.57 -8.96 22.71
C ARG A 114 14.98 -9.94 23.72
N PHE A 115 13.96 -9.52 24.47
CA PHE A 115 13.30 -10.36 25.46
C PHE A 115 12.52 -11.52 24.82
N ARG A 116 12.07 -11.38 23.57
CA ARG A 116 11.35 -12.46 22.86
C ARG A 116 12.29 -13.58 22.41
N LYS A 117 12.46 -14.59 23.28
CA LYS A 117 13.27 -15.80 23.03
C LYS A 117 12.55 -16.82 22.14
N TYR A 118 12.24 -16.44 20.91
CA TYR A 118 11.73 -17.38 19.91
C TYR A 118 12.86 -18.07 19.15
N SER A 119 12.63 -19.30 18.70
CA SER A 119 13.55 -19.96 17.76
C SER A 119 13.61 -19.16 16.47
N GLY A 120 14.81 -18.83 16.01
CA GLY A 120 15.00 -18.05 14.78
C GLY A 120 14.34 -18.69 13.57
N LEU A 121 13.79 -17.84 12.70
CA LEU A 121 13.35 -18.23 11.36
C LEU A 121 14.46 -17.89 10.37
N THR A 122 14.93 -18.90 9.65
CA THR A 122 15.93 -18.71 8.58
C THR A 122 15.24 -18.57 7.24
N GLU A 123 15.67 -17.62 6.42
CA GLU A 123 15.19 -17.51 5.05
C GLU A 123 15.65 -18.71 4.21
N ARG A 124 14.75 -19.21 3.35
CA ARG A 124 15.09 -20.27 2.40
C ARG A 124 16.02 -19.72 1.31
N ARG A 125 16.87 -20.61 0.77
CA ARG A 125 17.80 -20.26 -0.31
C ARG A 125 17.07 -19.62 -1.49
N PHE A 126 17.68 -18.59 -2.07
CA PHE A 126 17.19 -17.84 -3.23
C PHE A 126 15.87 -17.08 -3.07
N VAL A 127 15.24 -17.08 -1.88
CA VAL A 127 13.98 -16.35 -1.67
C VAL A 127 14.10 -14.88 -2.04
N ASN A 128 15.14 -14.21 -1.56
CA ASN A 128 15.33 -12.78 -1.80
C ASN A 128 15.59 -12.46 -3.28
N PHE A 129 16.22 -13.38 -4.01
CA PHE A 129 16.38 -13.28 -5.47
C PHE A 129 15.04 -13.48 -6.18
N GLN A 130 14.31 -14.54 -5.84
CA GLN A 130 13.00 -14.84 -6.42
C GLN A 130 12.00 -13.71 -6.16
N THR A 131 11.94 -13.19 -4.94
CA THR A 131 11.06 -12.08 -4.56
C THR A 131 11.38 -10.83 -5.39
N ARG A 132 12.65 -10.42 -5.48
CA ARG A 132 13.07 -9.26 -6.30
C ARG A 132 12.64 -9.38 -7.77
N TYR A 133 12.88 -10.53 -8.38
CA TYR A 133 12.79 -10.66 -9.84
C TYR A 133 11.49 -11.29 -10.37
N LEU A 134 10.76 -12.03 -9.52
CA LEU A 134 9.55 -12.73 -9.92
C LEU A 134 8.26 -12.10 -9.37
N ALA A 135 8.32 -11.18 -8.40
CA ALA A 135 7.13 -10.53 -7.85
C ALA A 135 6.25 -9.89 -8.93
N GLY A 136 6.85 -9.13 -9.86
CA GLY A 136 6.13 -8.52 -10.97
C GLY A 136 5.48 -9.54 -11.93
N LEU A 137 6.10 -10.72 -12.12
CA LEU A 137 5.51 -11.81 -12.90
C LEU A 137 4.34 -12.46 -12.16
N GLY A 138 4.51 -12.71 -10.86
CA GLY A 138 3.45 -13.21 -9.98
C GLY A 138 2.22 -12.31 -10.01
N LEU A 139 2.45 -11.00 -9.90
CA LEU A 139 1.40 -9.98 -9.98
C LEU A 139 0.69 -9.97 -11.34
N ARG A 140 1.41 -10.07 -12.46
CA ARG A 140 0.80 -10.17 -13.80
C ARG A 140 -0.04 -11.45 -13.96
N ARG A 141 0.45 -12.58 -13.44
CA ARG A 141 -0.27 -13.87 -13.48
C ARG A 141 -1.54 -13.83 -12.64
N ALA A 142 -1.45 -13.30 -11.43
CA ALA A 142 -2.61 -13.08 -10.57
C ALA A 142 -3.66 -12.24 -11.29
N TRP A 143 -3.24 -11.14 -11.93
CA TRP A 143 -4.16 -10.28 -12.69
C TRP A 143 -4.76 -10.97 -13.91
N LYS A 144 -3.97 -11.71 -14.70
CA LYS A 144 -4.50 -12.46 -15.85
C LYS A 144 -5.60 -13.45 -15.42
N LYS A 145 -5.49 -14.01 -14.22
CA LYS A 145 -6.47 -14.97 -13.68
C LYS A 145 -7.68 -14.26 -13.05
N TYR A 146 -7.47 -13.19 -12.30
CA TYR A 146 -8.49 -12.59 -11.44
C TYR A 146 -8.97 -11.20 -11.87
N GLY A 147 -8.46 -10.64 -12.98
CA GLY A 147 -8.80 -9.26 -13.38
C GLY A 147 -10.25 -9.05 -13.78
N ASN A 148 -10.96 -10.12 -14.16
CA ASN A 148 -12.39 -10.13 -14.43
C ASN A 148 -13.15 -11.03 -13.43
N PHE A 149 -12.52 -11.37 -12.30
CA PHE A 149 -13.17 -12.19 -11.30
C PHE A 149 -14.25 -11.36 -10.62
N ALA A 150 -15.46 -11.90 -10.59
CA ALA A 150 -16.57 -11.37 -9.82
C ALA A 150 -17.07 -12.50 -8.92
N ILE A 151 -17.31 -12.16 -7.65
CA ILE A 151 -17.95 -13.11 -6.74
C ILE A 151 -19.37 -13.37 -7.27
N PRO A 152 -19.81 -14.64 -7.40
CA PRO A 152 -21.12 -14.96 -7.95
C PRO A 152 -22.22 -14.63 -6.93
N VAL A 153 -22.53 -13.33 -6.79
CA VAL A 153 -23.65 -12.79 -6.01
C VAL A 153 -24.64 -12.12 -6.95
N ASN A 154 -25.94 -12.20 -6.63
CA ASN A 154 -26.99 -11.52 -7.38
C ASN A 154 -28.12 -11.04 -6.45
N SER A 155 -28.96 -10.15 -6.95
CA SER A 155 -30.04 -9.50 -6.19
C SER A 155 -31.12 -10.45 -5.66
N ASN A 156 -31.20 -11.69 -6.19
CA ASN A 156 -32.21 -12.67 -5.79
C ASN A 156 -31.72 -13.57 -4.63
N MET A 157 -30.45 -13.49 -4.26
CA MET A 157 -29.90 -14.23 -3.13
C MET A 157 -30.30 -13.58 -1.80
N CYS A 158 -30.59 -14.39 -0.79
CA CYS A 158 -30.72 -13.87 0.58
C CYS A 158 -29.33 -13.51 1.15
N ALA A 159 -29.30 -12.71 2.22
CA ALA A 159 -28.05 -12.28 2.85
C ALA A 159 -27.14 -13.45 3.25
N ARG A 160 -27.71 -14.60 3.67
CA ARG A 160 -26.95 -15.81 3.99
C ARG A 160 -26.30 -16.42 2.74
N GLN A 161 -27.05 -16.56 1.64
CA GLN A 161 -26.52 -17.07 0.38
C GLN A 161 -25.41 -16.18 -0.20
N MET A 162 -25.56 -14.86 -0.07
CA MET A 162 -24.51 -13.91 -0.45
C MET A 162 -23.26 -14.11 0.41
N LEU A 163 -23.41 -14.19 1.74
CA LEU A 163 -22.30 -14.42 2.65
C LEU A 163 -21.59 -15.76 2.38
N ASP A 164 -22.35 -16.83 2.15
CA ASP A 164 -21.79 -18.15 1.82
C ASP A 164 -21.03 -18.12 0.49
N SER A 165 -21.55 -17.40 -0.51
CA SER A 165 -20.88 -17.19 -1.79
C SER A 165 -19.57 -16.41 -1.63
N ILE A 166 -19.59 -15.29 -0.90
CA ILE A 166 -18.38 -14.49 -0.62
C ILE A 166 -17.34 -15.33 0.12
N THR A 167 -17.73 -15.99 1.21
CA THR A 167 -16.80 -16.77 2.05
C THR A 167 -16.24 -18.00 1.34
N SER A 168 -17.01 -18.66 0.47
CA SER A 168 -16.52 -19.79 -0.34
C SER A 168 -15.51 -19.35 -1.40
N ASN A 169 -15.62 -18.11 -1.89
CA ASN A 169 -14.74 -17.53 -2.91
C ASN A 169 -13.55 -16.72 -2.31
N CYS A 170 -13.51 -16.52 -0.99
CA CYS A 170 -12.41 -15.85 -0.30
C CYS A 170 -11.02 -16.47 -0.60
N CYS A 171 -10.97 -17.79 -0.80
CA CYS A 171 -9.74 -18.51 -1.16
C CYS A 171 -9.17 -18.07 -2.52
N ASP A 172 -10.00 -17.62 -3.46
CA ASP A 172 -9.54 -17.16 -4.77
C ASP A 172 -8.77 -15.83 -4.72
N VAL A 173 -9.08 -15.00 -3.73
CA VAL A 173 -8.41 -13.71 -3.50
C VAL A 173 -6.98 -13.90 -2.96
N THR A 174 -6.67 -15.07 -2.38
CA THR A 174 -5.37 -15.35 -1.74
C THR A 174 -4.18 -15.22 -2.68
N ALA A 175 -4.35 -15.53 -3.98
CA ALA A 175 -3.28 -15.37 -4.96
C ALA A 175 -2.92 -13.90 -5.21
N VAL A 176 -3.90 -13.00 -5.12
CA VAL A 176 -3.67 -11.55 -5.25
C VAL A 176 -3.04 -11.02 -3.98
N LEU A 177 -3.44 -11.53 -2.81
CA LEU A 177 -2.79 -11.23 -1.53
C LEU A 177 -1.32 -11.70 -1.51
N THR A 178 -1.03 -12.92 -1.98
CA THR A 178 0.35 -13.40 -2.18
C THR A 178 1.13 -12.41 -3.05
N ALA A 179 0.57 -12.04 -4.20
CA ALA A 179 1.25 -11.15 -5.14
C ALA A 179 1.50 -9.76 -4.55
N HIS A 180 0.57 -9.26 -3.72
CA HIS A 180 0.74 -8.03 -2.96
C HIS A 180 1.90 -8.16 -1.96
N MET A 181 1.94 -9.24 -1.17
CA MET A 181 3.03 -9.49 -0.22
C MET A 181 4.39 -9.60 -0.92
N ASP A 182 4.48 -10.36 -2.03
CA ASP A 182 5.71 -10.47 -2.83
C ASP A 182 6.14 -9.11 -3.40
N SER A 183 5.20 -8.29 -3.89
CA SER A 183 5.51 -6.95 -4.45
C SER A 183 5.94 -5.97 -3.36
N SER A 184 5.29 -6.00 -2.20
CA SER A 184 5.67 -5.21 -1.02
C SER A 184 7.08 -5.58 -0.54
N MET A 185 7.39 -6.88 -0.45
CA MET A 185 8.72 -7.34 -0.05
C MET A 185 9.79 -7.04 -1.10
N ALA A 186 9.48 -7.16 -2.40
CA ALA A 186 10.40 -6.76 -3.47
C ALA A 186 10.73 -5.27 -3.39
N SER A 187 9.74 -4.42 -3.13
CA SER A 187 9.94 -2.99 -2.93
C SER A 187 10.83 -2.68 -1.73
N SER A 188 10.60 -3.32 -0.59
CA SER A 188 11.46 -3.17 0.59
C SER A 188 12.91 -3.59 0.31
N LEU A 189 13.11 -4.72 -0.38
CA LEU A 189 14.44 -5.23 -0.71
C LEU A 189 15.23 -4.32 -1.67
N PHE A 190 14.59 -3.79 -2.72
CA PHE A 190 15.26 -2.87 -3.64
C PHE A 190 15.53 -1.50 -3.00
N ASN A 191 14.58 -0.97 -2.21
CA ASN A 191 14.78 0.27 -1.48
C ASN A 191 15.94 0.14 -0.47
N HIS A 192 16.06 -1.01 0.18
CA HIS A 192 17.20 -1.32 1.03
C HIS A 192 18.53 -1.25 0.26
N ASP A 193 18.63 -1.97 -0.86
CA ASP A 193 19.85 -2.00 -1.66
C ASP A 193 20.21 -0.60 -2.17
N LEU A 194 19.21 0.21 -2.53
CA LEU A 194 19.39 1.60 -2.93
C LEU A 194 19.88 2.48 -1.78
N ILE A 195 19.29 2.36 -0.59
CA ILE A 195 19.72 3.08 0.61
C ILE A 195 21.18 2.79 0.93
N SER A 196 21.56 1.51 0.97
CA SER A 196 22.93 1.08 1.21
C SER A 196 23.90 1.69 0.19
N ALA A 197 23.50 1.73 -1.09
CA ALA A 197 24.27 2.36 -2.15
C ALA A 197 24.39 3.89 -1.99
N VAL A 198 23.33 4.58 -1.55
CA VAL A 198 23.36 6.04 -1.29
C VAL A 198 24.30 6.34 -0.12
N CYS A 199 24.17 5.63 1.00
CA CYS A 199 25.05 5.77 2.15
C CYS A 199 26.52 5.58 1.77
N SER A 200 26.81 4.51 1.02
CA SER A 200 28.15 4.22 0.52
C SER A 200 28.69 5.34 -0.38
N ALA A 201 27.88 5.84 -1.32
CA ALA A 201 28.26 6.91 -2.24
C ALA A 201 28.49 8.26 -1.55
N MET A 202 27.80 8.51 -0.43
CA MET A 202 27.92 9.73 0.37
C MET A 202 28.95 9.61 1.50
N HIS A 203 29.62 8.46 1.64
CA HIS A 203 30.52 8.16 2.76
C HIS A 203 29.85 8.35 4.14
N LYS A 204 28.59 7.93 4.24
CA LYS A 204 27.79 8.01 5.47
C LYS A 204 27.64 6.61 6.07
N SER A 205 27.81 6.52 7.38
CA SER A 205 27.56 5.29 8.15
C SER A 205 26.11 5.15 8.59
N ASP A 206 25.32 6.22 8.51
CA ASP A 206 23.92 6.24 8.95
C ASP A 206 23.06 7.16 8.07
N MET A 207 21.74 7.02 8.18
CA MET A 207 20.70 7.74 7.47
C MET A 207 20.45 9.11 8.11
N ASP A 208 21.14 10.14 7.61
CA ASP A 208 20.84 11.52 7.99
C ASP A 208 19.85 12.20 7.02
N TYR A 209 19.52 13.46 7.32
CA TYR A 209 18.63 14.27 6.48
C TYR A 209 19.08 14.34 5.01
N ALA A 210 20.39 14.37 4.75
CA ALA A 210 20.91 14.44 3.39
C ALA A 210 20.68 13.13 2.64
N VAL A 211 20.87 11.99 3.30
CA VAL A 211 20.55 10.68 2.72
C VAL A 211 19.05 10.54 2.45
N TYR A 212 18.19 10.99 3.38
CA TYR A 212 16.74 11.00 3.16
C TYR A 212 16.32 11.89 1.99
N ALA A 213 16.90 13.09 1.89
CA ALA A 213 16.64 14.00 0.78
C ALA A 213 17.10 13.42 -0.57
N ALA A 214 18.27 12.78 -0.60
CA ALA A 214 18.80 12.10 -1.78
C ALA A 214 17.89 10.95 -2.22
N LEU A 215 17.51 10.07 -1.29
CA LEU A 215 16.60 8.97 -1.57
C LEU A 215 15.26 9.48 -2.08
N GLY A 216 14.66 10.46 -1.40
CA GLY A 216 13.40 11.10 -1.79
C GLY A 216 13.47 11.68 -3.20
N SER A 217 14.57 12.35 -3.56
CA SER A 217 14.81 12.85 -4.92
C SER A 217 14.82 11.72 -5.94
N LEU A 218 15.55 10.62 -5.67
CA LEU A 218 15.67 9.48 -6.58
C LEU A 218 14.35 8.74 -6.78
N ILE A 219 13.58 8.50 -5.72
CA ILE A 219 12.35 7.70 -5.80
C ILE A 219 11.12 8.55 -6.15
N SER A 220 11.14 9.87 -5.95
CA SER A 220 9.97 10.71 -6.24
C SER A 220 9.57 10.75 -7.71
N SER A 221 10.49 10.46 -8.63
CA SER A 221 10.22 10.35 -10.08
C SER A 221 9.93 8.90 -10.47
N CYS A 222 9.02 8.24 -9.76
CA CYS A 222 8.54 6.92 -10.18
C CYS A 222 7.73 7.06 -11.48
N HIS A 223 8.00 6.20 -12.46
CA HIS A 223 7.14 6.03 -13.63
C HIS A 223 5.74 5.61 -13.18
N ASN A 224 4.77 6.53 -13.31
CA ASN A 224 3.34 6.32 -13.12
C ASN A 224 2.99 5.31 -11.99
N PRO A 225 3.33 5.59 -10.71
CA PRO A 225 2.73 4.81 -9.65
C PRO A 225 1.22 5.02 -9.74
N ILE A 226 0.44 3.93 -9.77
CA ILE A 226 -1.03 4.00 -9.91
C ILE A 226 -1.65 4.86 -8.80
N SER A 227 -0.97 5.01 -7.66
CA SER A 227 -1.36 5.94 -6.59
C SER A 227 -1.24 7.43 -6.98
N ALA A 228 -0.30 7.81 -7.86
CA ALA A 228 -0.21 9.15 -8.45
C ALA A 228 -1.13 9.35 -9.67
N ASP A 229 -1.75 8.28 -10.18
CA ASP A 229 -2.71 8.35 -11.28
C ASP A 229 -4.03 8.98 -10.84
N VAL A 230 -4.50 8.67 -9.63
CA VAL A 230 -5.77 9.22 -9.11
C VAL A 230 -5.73 10.74 -8.95
N PRO A 231 -4.70 11.36 -8.32
CA PRO A 231 -4.59 12.82 -8.28
C PRO A 231 -4.57 13.45 -9.68
N LYS A 232 -3.84 12.88 -10.64
CA LYS A 232 -3.81 13.35 -12.04
C LYS A 232 -5.19 13.25 -12.70
N ALA A 233 -5.89 12.14 -12.49
CA ALA A 233 -7.22 11.92 -13.03
C ALA A 233 -8.25 12.89 -12.43
N LEU A 234 -8.13 13.21 -11.13
CA LEU A 234 -8.96 14.22 -10.46
C LEU A 234 -8.66 15.65 -10.98
N GLU A 235 -7.38 15.99 -11.17
CA GLU A 235 -6.98 17.28 -11.75
C GLU A 235 -7.50 17.44 -13.18
N HIS A 236 -7.35 16.40 -14.02
CA HIS A 236 -7.91 16.39 -15.36
C HIS A 236 -9.44 16.56 -15.31
N LEU A 237 -10.13 15.83 -14.44
CA LEU A 237 -11.58 15.93 -14.33
C LEU A 237 -12.00 17.35 -13.91
N ALA A 238 -11.32 17.96 -12.94
CA ALA A 238 -11.55 19.35 -12.54
C ALA A 238 -11.28 20.35 -13.68
N ASP A 239 -10.21 20.14 -14.46
CA ASP A 239 -9.89 20.91 -15.67
C ASP A 239 -11.02 20.86 -16.71
N VAL A 240 -11.68 19.71 -16.87
CA VAL A 240 -12.80 19.53 -17.81
C VAL A 240 -14.05 20.21 -17.27
N ILE A 241 -14.36 20.06 -15.98
CA ILE A 241 -15.50 20.72 -15.32
C ILE A 241 -15.39 22.25 -15.48
N ALA A 242 -14.21 22.81 -15.22
CA ALA A 242 -13.97 24.26 -15.33
C ALA A 242 -14.13 24.82 -16.76
N ARG A 243 -14.18 23.96 -17.80
CA ARG A 243 -14.45 24.38 -19.19
C ARG A 243 -15.94 24.34 -19.53
N ASP A 244 -16.69 23.45 -18.92
CA ASP A 244 -18.11 23.26 -19.20
C ASP A 244 -19.02 24.13 -18.32
N VAL A 245 -18.55 24.53 -17.14
CA VAL A 245 -19.30 25.36 -16.17
C VAL A 245 -18.36 26.31 -15.44
N ASP A 246 -18.86 27.47 -15.03
CA ASP A 246 -18.08 28.39 -14.22
C ASP A 246 -17.66 27.71 -12.89
N PRO A 247 -16.37 27.72 -12.51
CA PRO A 247 -15.90 27.07 -11.30
C PRO A 247 -16.64 27.49 -10.03
N LYS A 248 -17.07 28.76 -9.92
CA LYS A 248 -17.80 29.25 -8.74
C LYS A 248 -19.24 28.76 -8.75
N GLU A 249 -19.88 28.68 -9.92
CA GLU A 249 -21.21 28.09 -10.07
C GLU A 249 -21.21 26.62 -9.65
N PHE A 250 -20.29 25.81 -10.17
CA PHE A 250 -20.18 24.39 -9.80
C PHE A 250 -19.89 24.18 -8.31
N ALA A 251 -19.00 25.00 -7.74
CA ALA A 251 -18.69 24.94 -6.31
C ALA A 251 -19.86 25.39 -5.41
N ALA A 252 -20.78 26.22 -5.93
CA ALA A 252 -21.95 26.67 -5.19
C ALA A 252 -23.13 25.68 -5.24
N MET A 253 -23.13 24.71 -6.17
CA MET A 253 -24.13 23.64 -6.20
C MET A 253 -24.10 22.83 -4.91
N THR A 254 -25.26 22.30 -4.50
CA THR A 254 -25.25 21.24 -3.47
C THR A 254 -24.57 19.98 -4.04
N ALA A 255 -24.10 19.09 -3.17
CA ALA A 255 -23.43 17.86 -3.62
C ALA A 255 -24.36 17.00 -4.50
N GLU A 256 -25.66 16.99 -4.20
CA GLU A 256 -26.70 16.31 -4.95
C GLU A 256 -26.91 16.93 -6.34
N GLN A 257 -26.97 18.27 -6.42
CA GLN A 257 -27.10 18.99 -7.68
C GLN A 257 -25.89 18.79 -8.57
N ALA A 258 -24.68 18.92 -8.02
CA ALA A 258 -23.44 18.70 -8.77
C ALA A 258 -23.32 17.24 -9.24
N LYS A 259 -23.72 16.28 -8.40
CA LYS A 259 -23.79 14.86 -8.78
C LYS A 259 -24.77 14.64 -9.94
N GLU A 260 -25.99 15.20 -9.85
CA GLU A 260 -27.00 15.08 -10.90
C GLU A 260 -26.50 15.70 -12.20
N TRP A 261 -25.90 16.89 -12.15
CA TRP A 261 -25.32 17.54 -13.31
C TRP A 261 -24.20 16.71 -13.95
N LEU A 262 -23.27 16.17 -13.15
CA LEU A 262 -22.18 15.29 -13.62
C LEU A 262 -22.66 13.95 -14.18
N THR A 263 -23.90 13.53 -13.92
CA THR A 263 -24.42 12.22 -14.35
C THR A 263 -25.45 12.32 -15.47
N THR A 264 -26.14 13.47 -15.59
CA THR A 264 -27.25 13.65 -16.53
C THR A 264 -26.96 14.64 -17.65
N SER A 265 -25.97 15.54 -17.47
CA SER A 265 -25.63 16.50 -18.52
C SER A 265 -25.02 15.79 -19.74
N ALA A 266 -25.32 16.29 -20.94
CA ALA A 266 -24.64 15.88 -22.17
C ALA A 266 -23.31 16.65 -22.36
N SER A 267 -22.59 16.88 -21.25
CA SER A 267 -21.36 17.68 -21.22
C SER A 267 -20.11 16.79 -21.35
N SER A 268 -18.96 17.39 -21.64
CA SER A 268 -17.68 16.67 -21.63
C SER A 268 -17.29 16.21 -20.21
N SER A 269 -17.75 16.95 -19.20
CA SER A 269 -17.61 16.67 -17.78
C SER A 269 -18.34 15.40 -17.37
N SER A 270 -19.55 15.18 -17.89
CA SER A 270 -20.31 13.96 -17.63
C SER A 270 -19.61 12.72 -18.18
N ALA A 271 -19.14 12.77 -19.43
CA ALA A 271 -18.37 11.69 -20.03
C ALA A 271 -17.03 11.43 -19.29
N ALA A 272 -16.33 12.50 -18.90
CA ALA A 272 -15.09 12.39 -18.12
C ALA A 272 -15.34 11.79 -16.72
N PHE A 273 -16.44 12.17 -16.07
CA PHE A 273 -16.84 11.65 -14.78
C PHE A 273 -17.21 10.16 -14.85
N GLU A 274 -17.98 9.74 -15.85
CA GLU A 274 -18.28 8.33 -16.08
C GLU A 274 -16.99 7.51 -16.33
N SER A 275 -16.08 8.02 -17.17
CA SER A 275 -14.79 7.39 -17.43
C SER A 275 -13.92 7.27 -16.16
N PHE A 276 -13.94 8.31 -15.32
CA PHE A 276 -13.28 8.29 -14.02
C PHE A 276 -13.87 7.21 -13.11
N LEU A 277 -15.20 7.15 -12.96
CA LEU A 277 -15.87 6.12 -12.15
C LEU A 277 -15.68 4.71 -12.74
N LYS A 278 -15.54 4.58 -14.05
CA LYS A 278 -15.21 3.32 -14.71
C LYS A 278 -13.85 2.79 -14.26
N THR A 279 -12.87 3.68 -14.18
CA THR A 279 -11.47 3.33 -13.94
C THR A 279 -11.11 3.31 -12.44
N HIS A 280 -11.59 4.28 -11.68
CA HIS A 280 -11.22 4.52 -10.28
C HIS A 280 -12.39 4.46 -9.31
N GLY A 281 -13.62 4.23 -9.80
CA GLY A 281 -14.82 4.24 -8.95
C GLY A 281 -14.86 3.13 -7.88
N HIS A 282 -14.03 2.09 -8.00
CA HIS A 282 -13.86 1.05 -6.97
C HIS A 282 -13.06 1.52 -5.74
N ARG A 283 -12.45 2.71 -5.80
CA ARG A 283 -11.73 3.31 -4.66
C ARG A 283 -12.68 4.12 -3.79
N GLY A 284 -12.19 4.51 -2.61
CA GLY A 284 -12.96 5.31 -1.66
C GLY A 284 -12.10 5.77 -0.49
N TYR A 285 -12.74 6.43 0.47
CA TYR A 285 -12.13 6.69 1.77
C TYR A 285 -12.09 5.38 2.57
N ASN A 286 -10.98 5.12 3.28
CA ASN A 286 -10.81 3.89 4.09
C ASN A 286 -11.01 2.59 3.26
N GLU A 287 -10.37 2.54 2.09
CA GLU A 287 -10.61 1.61 0.98
C GLU A 287 -10.47 0.10 1.28
N PHE A 288 -9.83 -0.30 2.38
CA PHE A 288 -9.73 -1.72 2.78
C PHE A 288 -10.87 -2.21 3.68
N ASP A 289 -11.75 -1.32 4.17
CA ASP A 289 -12.95 -1.72 4.89
C ASP A 289 -14.10 -1.92 3.89
N VAL A 290 -14.43 -3.18 3.61
CA VAL A 290 -15.46 -3.59 2.63
C VAL A 290 -16.85 -3.01 2.88
N TYR A 291 -17.13 -2.52 4.10
CA TYR A 291 -18.39 -1.86 4.42
C TYR A 291 -18.46 -0.42 3.89
N GLN A 292 -17.31 0.21 3.63
CA GLN A 292 -17.28 1.59 3.16
C GLN A 292 -17.74 1.68 1.71
N PRO A 293 -18.60 2.67 1.39
CA PRO A 293 -19.04 2.88 0.02
C PRO A 293 -17.87 3.37 -0.84
N THR A 294 -17.72 2.78 -2.01
CA THR A 294 -16.79 3.25 -3.03
C THR A 294 -17.32 4.49 -3.73
N TRP A 295 -16.48 5.23 -4.46
CA TRP A 295 -16.90 6.39 -5.24
C TRP A 295 -17.94 6.07 -6.31
N ARG A 296 -18.00 4.83 -6.80
CA ARG A 296 -19.05 4.38 -7.69
C ARG A 296 -20.38 4.20 -6.97
N MET A 297 -20.36 3.66 -5.75
CA MET A 297 -21.56 3.44 -4.95
C MET A 297 -22.14 4.75 -4.41
N ASP A 298 -21.27 5.61 -3.87
CA ASP A 298 -21.62 6.95 -3.43
C ASP A 298 -20.57 7.97 -3.89
N PRO A 299 -20.81 8.65 -5.03
CA PRO A 299 -19.89 9.66 -5.53
C PRO A 299 -19.91 10.96 -4.71
N GLY A 300 -20.75 11.11 -3.69
CA GLY A 300 -20.91 12.37 -2.97
C GLY A 300 -19.60 12.94 -2.40
N ILE A 301 -18.74 12.08 -1.84
CA ILE A 301 -17.40 12.49 -1.35
C ILE A 301 -16.50 12.96 -2.49
N LEU A 302 -16.53 12.24 -3.62
CA LEU A 302 -15.76 12.60 -4.82
C LEU A 302 -16.20 13.96 -5.36
N VAL A 303 -17.51 14.20 -5.44
CA VAL A 303 -18.10 15.48 -5.90
C VAL A 303 -17.65 16.64 -5.02
N LYS A 304 -17.73 16.50 -3.69
CA LYS A 304 -17.24 17.53 -2.75
C LYS A 304 -15.77 17.87 -2.97
N ASN A 305 -14.93 16.86 -3.22
CA ASN A 305 -13.52 17.08 -3.53
C ASN A 305 -13.35 17.84 -4.85
N LEU A 306 -14.12 17.49 -5.89
CA LEU A 306 -14.09 18.18 -7.19
C LEU A 306 -14.53 19.64 -7.09
N GLN A 307 -15.54 19.95 -6.26
CA GLN A 307 -15.98 21.33 -6.01
C GLN A 307 -14.87 22.21 -5.40
N VAL A 308 -14.00 21.63 -4.57
CA VAL A 308 -12.82 22.33 -4.04
C VAL A 308 -11.71 22.43 -5.09
N LEU A 309 -11.48 21.35 -5.85
CA LEU A 309 -10.44 21.30 -6.87
C LEU A 309 -10.71 22.27 -8.03
N VAL A 310 -11.97 22.40 -8.47
CA VAL A 310 -12.34 23.27 -9.61
C VAL A 310 -11.97 24.73 -9.35
N LEU A 311 -12.11 25.19 -8.10
CA LEU A 311 -11.75 26.55 -7.67
C LEU A 311 -10.25 26.83 -7.74
N ASN A 312 -9.44 25.76 -7.75
CA ASN A 312 -7.98 25.82 -7.72
C ASN A 312 -7.33 25.32 -9.02
N VAL A 313 -8.11 25.15 -10.10
CA VAL A 313 -7.61 24.62 -11.38
C VAL A 313 -6.43 25.43 -11.95
N HIS A 314 -6.41 26.74 -11.69
CA HIS A 314 -5.30 27.62 -12.09
C HIS A 314 -4.05 27.46 -11.20
N ASN A 315 -4.22 27.04 -9.95
CA ASN A 315 -3.15 26.64 -9.04
C ASN A 315 -2.81 25.18 -9.29
N LYS A 316 -2.29 24.88 -10.49
CA LYS A 316 -1.82 23.53 -10.80
C LYS A 316 -0.81 23.12 -9.74
N ASN A 317 -1.15 22.13 -8.92
CA ASN A 317 -0.15 21.35 -8.22
C ASN A 317 0.77 20.84 -9.33
N ARG A 318 1.99 21.39 -9.41
CA ARG A 318 2.94 20.95 -10.42
C ARG A 318 3.30 19.53 -10.05
N VAL A 319 2.59 18.56 -10.64
CA VAL A 319 3.03 17.16 -10.65
C VAL A 319 4.48 17.21 -11.08
N LYS A 320 5.37 16.73 -10.19
CA LYS A 320 6.80 16.77 -10.49
C LYS A 320 7.01 16.06 -11.83
N PRO A 321 7.69 16.70 -12.79
CA PRO A 321 7.96 16.06 -14.07
C PRO A 321 8.73 14.77 -13.82
N ASP A 322 8.47 13.76 -14.65
CA ASP A 322 9.21 12.51 -14.58
C ASP A 322 10.67 12.78 -14.93
N VAL A 323 11.56 12.60 -13.97
CA VAL A 323 13.00 12.82 -14.16
C VAL A 323 13.64 11.49 -14.57
N PRO A 324 14.25 11.41 -15.78
CA PRO A 324 15.03 10.27 -16.20
C PRO A 324 16.04 9.84 -15.14
N VAL A 325 16.24 8.53 -14.98
CA VAL A 325 17.07 7.96 -13.91
C VAL A 325 18.47 8.60 -13.85
N PHE A 326 19.15 8.72 -14.99
CA PHE A 326 20.49 9.32 -15.03
C PHE A 326 20.49 10.81 -14.66
N GLN A 327 19.46 11.56 -15.06
CA GLN A 327 19.33 12.96 -14.67
C GLN A 327 19.07 13.10 -13.15
N ALA A 328 18.25 12.21 -12.58
CA ALA A 328 17.99 12.20 -11.15
C ALA A 328 19.27 11.89 -10.34
N ILE A 329 20.14 11.04 -10.87
CA ILE A 329 21.46 10.73 -10.29
C ILE A 329 22.40 11.93 -10.40
N ASP A 330 22.44 12.57 -11.56
CA ASP A 330 23.31 13.73 -11.81
C ASP A 330 22.95 14.90 -10.89
N ASN A 331 21.67 15.11 -10.61
CA ASN A 331 21.18 16.14 -9.68
C ASN A 331 21.70 15.96 -8.24
N LEU A 332 22.14 14.76 -7.85
CA LEU A 332 22.71 14.51 -6.53
C LEU A 332 24.21 14.84 -6.44
N ASN A 333 24.89 15.06 -7.57
CA ASN A 333 26.33 15.34 -7.63
C ASN A 333 27.20 14.34 -6.83
N LEU A 334 26.84 13.05 -6.86
CA LEU A 334 27.56 12.00 -6.13
C LEU A 334 28.89 11.64 -6.82
N PRO A 335 29.96 11.35 -6.06
CA PRO A 335 31.26 10.97 -6.61
C PRO A 335 31.27 9.51 -7.08
N LEU A 336 30.51 9.21 -8.14
CA LEU A 336 30.37 7.86 -8.70
C LEU A 336 31.29 7.64 -9.91
N SER A 337 32.05 6.55 -9.93
CA SER A 337 32.67 6.04 -11.16
C SER A 337 31.62 5.57 -12.18
N SER A 338 31.98 5.42 -13.46
CA SER A 338 31.04 4.99 -14.51
C SER A 338 30.36 3.65 -14.21
N VAL A 339 31.07 2.69 -13.62
CA VAL A 339 30.51 1.37 -13.25
C VAL A 339 29.58 1.49 -12.05
N GLN A 340 29.97 2.27 -11.03
CA GLN A 340 29.10 2.54 -9.88
C GLN A 340 27.83 3.26 -10.32
N ARG A 341 27.95 4.22 -11.24
CA ARG A 341 26.82 4.97 -11.81
C ARG A 341 25.83 4.04 -12.52
N LEU A 342 26.31 3.06 -13.30
CA LEU A 342 25.43 2.08 -13.95
C LEU A 342 24.71 1.18 -12.94
N LYS A 343 25.44 0.66 -11.93
CA LYS A 343 24.83 -0.14 -10.84
C LYS A 343 23.80 0.67 -10.06
N PHE A 344 24.10 1.93 -9.77
CA PHE A 344 23.22 2.84 -9.06
C PHE A 344 21.95 3.14 -9.87
N ALA A 345 22.09 3.40 -11.18
CA ALA A 345 20.94 3.57 -12.08
C ALA A 345 20.03 2.35 -12.11
N TYR A 346 20.61 1.14 -12.14
CA TYR A 346 19.84 -0.10 -12.03
C TYR A 346 19.05 -0.18 -10.72
N LEU A 347 19.68 0.11 -9.57
CA LEU A 347 19.00 0.07 -8.26
C LEU A 347 17.87 1.11 -8.17
N VAL A 348 18.08 2.32 -8.68
CA VAL A 348 17.05 3.37 -8.74
C VAL A 348 15.86 2.90 -9.58
N GLU A 349 16.10 2.38 -10.78
CA GLU A 349 15.04 1.92 -11.67
C GLU A 349 14.26 0.75 -11.06
N MET A 350 14.96 -0.23 -10.49
CA MET A 350 14.31 -1.38 -9.84
C MET A 350 13.52 -0.97 -8.59
N SER A 351 14.00 0.01 -7.83
CA SER A 351 13.27 0.60 -6.70
C SER A 351 11.99 1.29 -7.17
N ARG A 352 12.08 2.19 -8.17
CA ARG A 352 10.91 2.86 -8.77
C ARG A 352 9.87 1.87 -9.30
N ARG A 353 10.35 0.86 -10.05
CA ARG A 353 9.50 -0.18 -10.64
C ARG A 353 8.83 -1.05 -9.59
N SER A 354 9.54 -1.43 -8.52
CA SER A 354 8.98 -2.28 -7.46
C SER A 354 7.97 -1.53 -6.59
N VAL A 355 8.21 -0.25 -6.30
CA VAL A 355 7.21 0.63 -5.67
C VAL A 355 5.95 0.72 -6.54
N SER A 356 6.09 0.96 -7.85
CA SER A 356 4.95 1.01 -8.77
C SER A 356 4.16 -0.32 -8.81
N GLN A 357 4.85 -1.47 -8.79
CA GLN A 357 4.20 -2.78 -8.71
C GLN A 357 3.44 -2.97 -7.39
N ARG A 358 4.04 -2.56 -6.26
CA ARG A 358 3.39 -2.60 -4.94
C ARG A 358 2.11 -1.79 -4.94
N GLU A 359 2.16 -0.53 -5.39
CA GLU A 359 0.96 0.32 -5.46
C GLU A 359 -0.09 -0.25 -6.43
N SER A 360 0.35 -0.83 -7.55
CA SER A 360 -0.55 -1.51 -8.48
C SER A 360 -1.26 -2.71 -7.87
N SER A 361 -0.57 -3.45 -6.98
CA SER A 361 -1.16 -4.61 -6.32
C SER A 361 -2.22 -4.24 -5.28
N LYS A 362 -2.09 -3.08 -4.60
CA LYS A 362 -3.11 -2.54 -3.69
C LYS A 362 -4.41 -2.26 -4.43
N VAL A 363 -4.34 -1.53 -5.54
CA VAL A 363 -5.52 -1.19 -6.37
C VAL A 363 -6.24 -2.45 -6.85
N ARG A 364 -5.47 -3.47 -7.24
CA ARG A 364 -6.04 -4.74 -7.73
C ARG A 364 -6.69 -5.58 -6.63
N LEU A 365 -6.29 -5.43 -5.37
CA LEU A 365 -7.00 -6.04 -4.25
C LEU A 365 -8.40 -5.42 -4.12
N HIS A 366 -8.54 -4.09 -4.26
CA HIS A 366 -9.86 -3.45 -4.21
C HIS A 366 -10.79 -3.91 -5.32
N ILE A 367 -10.31 -4.02 -6.56
CA ILE A 367 -11.15 -4.45 -7.71
C ILE A 367 -11.74 -5.86 -7.50
N ILE A 368 -11.11 -6.71 -6.70
CA ILE A 368 -11.62 -8.06 -6.44
C ILE A 368 -12.64 -8.05 -5.28
N LEU A 369 -12.54 -7.07 -4.38
CA LEU A 369 -13.44 -6.92 -3.24
C LEU A 369 -14.74 -6.17 -3.61
N TYR A 370 -14.77 -5.44 -4.73
CA TYR A 370 -15.87 -4.59 -5.20
C TYR A 370 -16.11 -4.74 -6.70
#